data_AF-A0A662VJ39-F1
#
_entry.id   AF-A0A662VJ39-F1
#
_cell.length_a   1.000
_cell.length_b   1.000
_cell.length_c   1.000
_cell.angle_alpha   90.00
_cell.angle_beta   90.00
_cell.angle_gamma   90.00
#
_symmetry.space_group_name_H-M   'P 1'
#
loop_
_entity.id
_entity.type
_entity.pdbx_description
1 polymer ?
#
loop_
_entity_poly.entity_id
_entity_poly.type
_entity_poly.pdbx_seq_one_letter_code
_entity_poly.pdbx_strand_id
1 'polypeptide(L)'
;MNLEQYPEIQKWITQVKESSRSPYMSAMRAYVEFTNLNPKQLIDEAEKDRKKPRRLQGKPEMRIMQFHEWLLNEYEIKPRGKGERKKTGRRGASKTMAAMYVTAIRSFYKRNGFPIAIKTPKAAPKKENKKLYLSAKEVKLLVNHAPTLRD
;
A
#
# COMPACT_ATOMS: atom_id res chain seq x y z
N MET A 1 4.13 -11.77 14.02
CA MET A 1 3.12 -12.59 13.32
C MET A 1 3.63 -12.95 11.94
N ASN A 2 3.65 -14.23 11.59
CA ASN A 2 4.10 -14.69 10.27
C ASN A 2 2.89 -14.79 9.31
N LEU A 3 2.71 -13.76 8.47
CA LEU A 3 1.53 -13.66 7.59
C LEU A 3 1.54 -14.69 6.45
N GLU A 4 2.71 -15.20 6.07
CA GLU A 4 2.87 -16.09 4.91
C GLU A 4 2.35 -17.52 5.16
N GLN A 5 2.04 -17.84 6.42
CA GLN A 5 1.46 -19.13 6.79
C GLN A 5 -0.05 -19.21 6.54
N TYR A 6 -0.72 -18.07 6.32
CA TYR A 6 -2.17 -18.03 6.11
C TYR A 6 -2.51 -18.42 4.67
N PRO A 7 -3.39 -19.42 4.44
CA PRO A 7 -3.81 -19.82 3.10
C PRO A 7 -4.41 -18.67 2.27
N GLU A 8 -5.14 -17.76 2.92
CA GLU A 8 -5.77 -16.58 2.31
C GLU A 8 -4.71 -15.62 1.74
N ILE A 9 -3.55 -15.55 2.40
CA ILE A 9 -2.41 -14.75 1.99
C ILE A 9 -1.63 -15.44 0.87
N GLN A 10 -1.39 -16.75 0.98
CA GLN A 10 -0.71 -17.52 -0.07
C GLN A 10 -1.49 -17.48 -1.40
N LYS A 11 -2.81 -17.71 -1.34
CA LYS A 11 -3.71 -17.61 -2.49
C LYS A 11 -3.69 -16.22 -3.12
N TRP A 12 -3.58 -15.18 -2.31
CA TRP A 12 -3.50 -13.80 -2.78
C TRP A 12 -2.15 -13.45 -3.43
N ILE A 13 -1.04 -13.76 -2.75
CA ILE A 13 0.33 -13.39 -3.18
C ILE A 13 0.74 -14.07 -4.48
N THR A 14 0.34 -15.33 -4.69
CA THR A 14 0.65 -16.08 -5.92
C THR A 14 0.16 -15.35 -7.18
N GLN A 15 -0.94 -14.60 -7.07
CA GLN A 15 -1.55 -13.85 -8.17
C GLN A 15 -1.07 -12.39 -8.25
N VAL A 16 -0.15 -11.97 -7.37
CA VAL A 16 0.46 -10.65 -7.35
C VAL A 16 1.85 -10.73 -7.98
N LYS A 17 2.16 -9.76 -8.86
CA LYS A 17 3.48 -9.62 -9.49
C LYS A 17 4.56 -9.56 -8.41
N GLU A 18 5.67 -10.25 -8.63
CA GLU A 18 6.75 -10.41 -7.66
C GLU A 18 7.25 -9.09 -7.08
N SER A 19 7.50 -8.09 -7.92
CA SER A 19 7.92 -6.74 -7.51
C SER A 19 6.94 -6.03 -6.56
N SER A 20 5.65 -6.40 -6.61
CA SER A 20 4.58 -5.81 -5.81
C SER A 20 4.29 -6.59 -4.51
N ARG A 21 4.82 -7.80 -4.36
CA ARG A 21 4.58 -8.66 -3.18
C ARG A 21 5.06 -8.01 -1.89
N SER A 22 6.28 -7.49 -1.86
CA SER A 22 6.86 -6.86 -0.66
C SER A 22 6.06 -5.61 -0.20
N PRO A 23 5.72 -4.64 -1.07
CA PRO A 23 4.81 -3.56 -0.72
C PRO A 23 3.43 -4.04 -0.21
N TYR A 24 2.84 -5.05 -0.85
CA TYR A 24 1.53 -5.57 -0.48
C TYR A 24 1.55 -6.27 0.88
N MET A 25 2.62 -7.00 1.17
CA MET A 25 2.83 -7.59 2.49
C MET A 25 3.04 -6.54 3.58
N SER A 26 3.72 -5.44 3.26
CA SER A 26 3.84 -4.31 4.19
C SER A 26 2.47 -3.68 4.49
N ALA A 27 1.62 -3.54 3.46
CA ALA A 27 0.25 -3.06 3.62
C ALA A 27 -0.60 -4.01 4.49
N MET A 28 -0.49 -5.32 4.26
CA MET A 28 -1.20 -6.32 5.07
C MET A 28 -0.77 -6.29 6.53
N ARG A 29 0.54 -6.15 6.81
CA ARG A 29 1.03 -6.01 8.19
C ARG A 29 0.44 -4.78 8.87
N ALA A 30 0.41 -3.64 8.19
CA ALA A 30 -0.20 -2.42 8.72
C ALA A 30 -1.71 -2.57 8.94
N TYR A 31 -2.41 -3.31 8.08
CA TYR A 31 -3.84 -3.54 8.21
C TYR A 31 -4.18 -4.48 9.36
N VAL A 32 -3.40 -5.55 9.55
CA VAL A 32 -3.52 -6.43 10.71
C VAL A 32 -3.23 -5.68 12.01
N GLU A 33 -2.24 -4.79 12.03
CA GLU A 33 -1.93 -3.93 13.17
C GLU A 33 -3.06 -2.94 13.48
N PHE A 34 -3.68 -2.35 12.45
CA PHE A 34 -4.83 -1.47 12.60
C PHE A 34 -6.07 -2.19 13.14
N THR A 35 -6.32 -3.41 12.65
CA THR A 35 -7.56 -4.15 12.95
C THR A 35 -7.44 -5.06 14.17
N ASN A 36 -6.21 -5.42 14.56
CA ASN A 36 -5.90 -6.50 15.50
C ASN A 36 -6.52 -7.85 15.10
N LEU A 37 -6.85 -8.03 13.81
CA LEU A 37 -7.43 -9.27 13.27
C LEU A 37 -6.43 -9.99 12.38
N ASN A 38 -6.43 -11.31 12.43
CA ASN A 38 -5.64 -12.12 11.52
C ASN A 38 -6.28 -12.21 10.12
N PRO A 39 -5.51 -12.56 9.06
CA PRO A 39 -6.04 -12.65 7.70
C PRO A 39 -7.29 -13.53 7.54
N LYS A 40 -7.36 -14.64 8.28
CA LYS A 40 -8.54 -15.52 8.30
C LYS A 40 -9.76 -14.82 8.90
N GLN A 41 -9.62 -14.20 10.07
CA GLN A 41 -10.67 -13.44 10.75
C GLN A 41 -11.18 -12.27 9.91
N LEU A 42 -10.30 -11.64 9.11
CA LEU A 42 -10.70 -10.60 8.16
C LEU A 42 -11.67 -11.13 7.11
N ILE A 43 -11.46 -12.37 6.63
CA ILE A 43 -12.36 -13.04 5.68
C ILE A 43 -13.62 -13.57 6.39
N ASP A 44 -13.47 -14.19 7.56
CA ASP A 44 -14.61 -14.67 8.38
C ASP A 44 -15.59 -13.52 8.68
N GLU A 45 -15.07 -12.32 8.93
CA GLU A 45 -15.90 -11.14 9.13
C GLU A 45 -16.59 -10.68 7.84
N ALA A 46 -15.87 -10.66 6.71
CA ALA A 46 -16.48 -10.32 5.42
C ALA A 46 -17.57 -11.32 5.03
N GLU A 47 -17.39 -12.61 5.34
CA GLU A 47 -18.41 -13.66 5.18
C GLU A 47 -19.63 -13.39 6.04
N LYS A 48 -19.43 -13.12 7.34
CA LYS A 48 -20.52 -12.79 8.26
C LYS A 48 -21.28 -11.55 7.81
N ASP A 49 -20.58 -10.54 7.32
CA ASP A 49 -21.20 -9.32 6.83
C ASP A 49 -22.07 -9.58 5.60
N ARG A 50 -21.58 -10.38 4.65
CA ARG A 50 -22.34 -10.73 3.44
C ARG A 50 -23.60 -11.56 3.70
N LYS A 51 -23.66 -12.29 4.82
CA LYS A 51 -24.85 -13.02 5.27
C LYS A 51 -25.94 -12.12 5.86
N LYS A 52 -25.61 -10.89 6.28
CA LYS A 52 -26.59 -9.95 6.85
C LYS A 52 -27.54 -9.39 5.77
N PRO A 53 -28.69 -8.83 6.17
CA PRO A 53 -29.53 -8.04 5.27
C PRO A 53 -28.72 -6.92 4.61
N ARG A 54 -28.97 -6.65 3.32
CA ARG A 54 -28.22 -5.67 2.50
C ARG A 54 -28.01 -4.30 3.17
N ARG A 55 -28.98 -3.83 3.96
CA ARG A 55 -28.91 -2.53 4.66
C ARG A 55 -27.87 -2.49 5.80
N LEU A 56 -27.49 -3.65 6.33
CA LEU A 56 -26.53 -3.80 7.43
C LEU A 56 -25.16 -4.31 6.95
N GLN A 57 -24.99 -4.46 5.64
CA GLN A 57 -23.72 -4.78 5.00
C GLN A 57 -22.89 -3.50 4.87
N GLY A 58 -21.58 -3.64 4.75
CA GLY A 58 -20.67 -2.50 4.55
C GLY A 58 -19.58 -2.39 5.61
N LYS A 59 -19.46 -3.36 6.52
CA LYS A 59 -18.46 -3.29 7.60
C LYS A 59 -17.02 -3.32 7.06
N PRO A 60 -16.66 -4.20 6.10
CA PRO A 60 -15.33 -4.19 5.48
C PRO A 60 -15.03 -2.89 4.73
N GLU A 61 -16.02 -2.33 4.03
CA GLU A 61 -15.94 -1.06 3.29
C GLU A 61 -15.59 0.10 4.23
N MET A 62 -16.38 0.25 5.30
CA MET A 62 -16.19 1.29 6.32
C MET A 62 -14.82 1.19 6.96
N ARG A 63 -14.38 -0.03 7.27
CA ARG A 63 -13.07 -0.25 7.86
C ARG A 63 -11.93 0.16 6.94
N ILE A 64 -12.01 -0.09 5.64
CA ILE A 64 -10.94 0.33 4.73
C ILE A 64 -10.89 1.86 4.61
N MET A 65 -12.03 2.54 4.71
CA MET A 65 -12.04 4.01 4.81
C MET A 65 -11.36 4.50 6.09
N GLN A 66 -11.69 3.91 7.24
CA GLN A 66 -11.03 4.22 8.51
C GLN A 66 -9.53 3.90 8.46
N PHE A 67 -9.14 2.79 7.82
CA PHE A 67 -7.75 2.44 7.62
C PHE A 67 -7.01 3.48 6.77
N HIS A 68 -7.65 4.03 5.73
CA HIS A 68 -7.07 5.10 4.93
C HIS A 68 -6.82 6.37 5.77
N GLU A 69 -7.77 6.74 6.63
CA GLU A 69 -7.62 7.88 7.54
C GLU A 69 -6.51 7.64 8.58
N TRP A 70 -6.49 6.46 9.18
CA TRP A 70 -5.45 6.04 10.11
C TRP A 70 -4.06 6.07 9.47
N LEU A 71 -3.95 5.62 8.23
CA LEU A 71 -2.70 5.68 7.46
C LEU A 71 -2.20 7.11 7.26
N LEU A 72 -3.10 8.09 7.09
CA LEU A 72 -2.71 9.48 6.87
C LEU A 72 -2.30 10.21 8.15
N ASN A 73 -2.87 9.83 9.30
CA ASN A 73 -2.74 10.61 10.53
C ASN A 73 -1.86 9.93 11.59
N GLU A 74 -2.00 8.61 11.76
CA GLU A 74 -1.48 7.90 12.94
C GLU A 74 -0.39 6.90 12.59
N TYR A 75 -0.39 6.37 11.37
CA TYR A 75 0.54 5.32 11.00
C TYR A 75 2.00 5.78 11.04
N GLU A 76 2.81 5.11 11.84
CA GLU A 76 4.26 5.30 11.86
C GLU A 76 4.93 4.48 10.76
N ILE A 77 5.61 5.17 9.84
CA ILE A 77 6.31 4.52 8.74
C ILE A 77 7.50 3.74 9.30
N LYS A 78 7.42 2.41 9.21
CA LYS A 78 8.49 1.51 9.63
C LYS A 78 9.69 1.64 8.68
N PRO A 79 10.93 1.73 9.19
CA PRO A 79 12.13 1.87 8.35
C PRO A 79 12.30 0.65 7.44
N ARG A 80 12.76 0.87 6.20
CA ARG A 80 13.14 -0.20 5.25
C ARG A 80 14.66 -0.24 5.05
N GLY A 81 15.24 -1.44 5.06
CA GLY A 81 16.65 -1.74 4.77
C GLY A 81 17.46 -2.29 5.97
N LYS A 82 18.66 -2.84 5.71
CA LYS A 82 19.67 -3.16 6.74
C LYS A 82 20.38 -1.85 7.12
N GLY A 83 20.19 -1.38 8.35
CA GLY A 83 20.88 -0.21 8.92
C GLY A 83 20.02 0.55 9.93
N GLU A 84 20.65 1.14 10.94
CA GLU A 84 20.02 2.01 11.95
C GLU A 84 19.56 3.33 11.33
N ARG A 85 18.42 3.32 10.63
CA ARG A 85 17.75 4.56 10.25
C ARG A 85 16.97 5.07 11.46
N LYS A 86 17.29 6.28 11.91
CA LYS A 86 16.57 7.01 12.96
C LYS A 86 15.07 6.96 12.66
N LYS A 87 14.27 6.53 13.66
CA LYS A 87 12.80 6.68 13.61
C LYS A 87 12.53 8.15 13.34
N THR A 88 11.90 8.46 12.21
CA THR A 88 11.73 9.86 11.79
C THR A 88 10.72 10.59 12.68
N GLY A 89 10.01 9.89 13.58
CA GLY A 89 8.96 10.44 14.45
C GLY A 89 7.75 11.00 13.67
N ARG A 90 7.78 10.96 12.34
CA ARG A 90 6.72 11.45 11.47
C ARG A 90 5.59 10.45 11.47
N ARG A 91 4.46 10.88 12.03
CA ARG A 91 3.16 10.19 11.94
C ARG A 91 2.53 10.52 10.59
N GLY A 92 1.91 9.51 9.98
CA GLY A 92 1.24 9.63 8.69
C GLY A 92 2.08 9.19 7.50
N ALA A 93 1.52 8.28 6.70
CA ALA A 93 2.01 7.90 5.39
C ALA A 93 1.72 9.00 4.35
N SER A 94 2.54 9.05 3.31
CA SER A 94 2.22 9.87 2.13
C SER A 94 0.89 9.43 1.50
N LYS A 95 0.15 10.38 0.90
CA LYS A 95 -1.12 10.08 0.19
C LYS A 95 -0.97 8.95 -0.84
N THR A 96 0.15 8.92 -1.57
CA THR A 96 0.45 7.87 -2.55
C THR A 96 0.64 6.50 -1.88
N MET A 97 1.35 6.45 -0.76
CA MET A 97 1.57 5.22 0.00
C MET A 97 0.26 4.72 0.61
N ALA A 98 -0.55 5.62 1.19
CA ALA A 98 -1.86 5.29 1.74
C ALA A 98 -2.80 4.72 0.67
N ALA A 99 -2.87 5.35 -0.51
CA ALA A 99 -3.65 4.85 -1.64
C ALA A 99 -3.19 3.47 -2.13
N MET A 100 -1.87 3.23 -2.16
CA MET A 100 -1.30 1.93 -2.53
C MET A 100 -1.63 0.85 -1.50
N TYR A 101 -1.56 1.15 -0.21
CA TYR A 101 -1.93 0.22 0.86
C TYR A 101 -3.41 -0.16 0.75
N VAL A 102 -4.31 0.81 0.58
CA VAL A 102 -5.73 0.53 0.36
C VAL A 102 -5.94 -0.34 -0.88
N THR A 103 -5.22 -0.06 -1.96
CA THR A 103 -5.31 -0.87 -3.19
C THR A 103 -4.87 -2.31 -2.94
N ALA A 104 -3.80 -2.53 -2.17
CA ALA A 104 -3.34 -3.85 -1.78
C ALA A 104 -4.41 -4.59 -0.96
N ILE A 105 -5.00 -3.95 0.06
CA ILE A 105 -6.05 -4.56 0.88
C ILE A 105 -7.31 -4.88 0.07
N ARG A 106 -7.74 -3.98 -0.82
CA ARG A 106 -8.84 -4.26 -1.76
C ARG A 106 -8.53 -5.47 -2.64
N SER A 107 -7.29 -5.60 -3.09
CA SER A 107 -6.87 -6.75 -3.91
C SER A 107 -6.94 -8.05 -3.10
N PHE A 108 -6.57 -8.03 -1.82
CA PHE A 108 -6.68 -9.18 -0.92
C PHE A 108 -8.13 -9.66 -0.79
N TYR A 109 -9.05 -8.75 -0.46
CA TYR A 109 -10.47 -9.08 -0.35
C TYR A 109 -11.06 -9.58 -1.68
N LYS A 110 -10.71 -8.93 -2.79
CA LYS A 110 -11.12 -9.36 -4.14
C LYS A 110 -10.65 -10.78 -4.47
N ARG A 111 -9.39 -11.13 -4.21
CA ARG A 111 -8.85 -12.48 -4.50
C ARG A 111 -9.45 -13.56 -3.59
N ASN A 112 -9.95 -13.18 -2.42
CA ASN A 112 -10.66 -14.07 -1.50
C ASN A 112 -12.19 -14.09 -1.72
N GLY A 113 -12.71 -13.49 -2.80
CA GLY A 113 -14.13 -13.61 -3.17
C GLY A 113 -15.05 -12.51 -2.62
N PHE A 114 -14.48 -11.49 -1.97
CA PHE A 114 -15.21 -10.35 -1.38
C PHE A 114 -14.78 -9.05 -2.05
N PRO A 115 -15.21 -8.76 -3.30
CA PRO A 115 -14.81 -7.53 -3.98
C PRO A 115 -15.41 -6.29 -3.30
N ILE A 116 -14.56 -5.38 -2.83
CA ILE A 116 -14.96 -4.13 -2.15
C ILE A 116 -14.88 -2.95 -3.13
N ALA A 117 -16.02 -2.27 -3.32
CA ALA A 117 -16.24 -1.23 -4.33
C ALA A 117 -16.17 0.21 -3.77
N ILE A 118 -15.19 0.50 -2.92
CA ILE A 118 -14.95 1.85 -2.38
C ILE A 118 -14.08 2.70 -3.31
N LYS A 119 -14.46 3.97 -3.45
CA LYS A 119 -13.67 5.00 -4.13
C LYS A 119 -12.78 5.69 -3.09
N THR A 120 -11.49 5.37 -3.06
CA THR A 120 -10.53 6.17 -2.32
C THR A 120 -10.07 7.37 -3.14
N PRO A 121 -9.81 8.53 -2.50
CA PRO A 121 -9.29 9.70 -3.19
C PRO A 121 -7.95 9.33 -3.83
N LYS A 122 -7.84 9.50 -5.15
CA LYS A 122 -6.57 9.30 -5.86
C LYS A 122 -5.58 10.33 -5.36
N ALA A 123 -4.38 9.90 -5.01
CA ALA A 123 -3.26 10.81 -4.80
C ALA A 123 -3.00 11.55 -6.13
N ALA A 124 -3.27 12.85 -6.17
CA ALA A 124 -2.96 13.67 -7.34
C ALA A 124 -1.44 13.59 -7.58
N PRO A 125 -0.99 13.44 -8.83
CA PRO A 125 0.43 13.46 -9.14
C PRO A 125 1.01 14.81 -8.69
N LYS A 126 2.06 14.77 -7.86
CA LYS A 126 2.75 15.99 -7.44
C LYS A 126 3.34 16.68 -8.67
N LYS A 127 3.21 18.00 -8.75
CA LYS A 127 3.81 18.85 -9.80
C LYS A 127 5.33 18.68 -9.90
N GLU A 128 5.96 18.27 -8.79
CA GLU A 128 7.40 17.96 -8.66
C GLU A 128 7.86 16.79 -9.54
N ASN A 129 7.00 15.81 -9.83
CA ASN A 129 7.35 14.65 -10.66
C ASN A 129 7.16 14.93 -12.16
N LYS A 130 7.40 16.17 -12.60
CA LYS A 130 7.41 16.49 -14.02
C LYS A 130 8.67 15.91 -14.63
N LYS A 131 8.54 15.17 -15.73
CA LYS A 131 9.70 14.71 -16.51
C LYS A 131 10.55 15.93 -16.87
N LEU A 132 11.79 15.97 -16.37
CA LEU A 132 12.73 17.04 -16.70
C LEU A 132 13.22 16.78 -18.11
N TYR A 133 12.97 17.72 -19.02
CA TYR A 133 13.49 17.67 -20.37
C TYR A 133 14.78 18.46 -20.37
N LEU A 134 15.92 17.77 -20.55
CA LEU A 134 17.20 18.42 -20.70
C LEU A 134 17.26 19.11 -22.06
N SER A 135 17.58 20.40 -22.05
CA SER A 135 17.90 21.17 -23.25
C SER A 135 19.25 20.74 -23.83
N ALA A 136 19.47 20.99 -25.11
CA ALA A 136 20.75 20.70 -25.76
C ALA A 136 21.95 21.37 -25.05
N LYS A 137 21.75 22.54 -24.46
CA LYS A 137 22.78 23.25 -23.67
C LYS A 137 23.14 22.50 -22.38
N GLU A 138 22.14 21.97 -21.67
CA GLU A 138 22.35 21.18 -20.46
C GLU A 138 22.99 19.83 -20.77
N VAL A 139 22.62 19.19 -21.89
CA VAL A 139 23.30 17.97 -22.37
C VAL A 139 24.76 18.26 -22.69
N LYS A 140 25.07 19.37 -23.38
CA LYS A 140 26.45 19.77 -23.66
C LYS A 140 27.24 20.05 -22.38
N LEU A 141 26.61 20.67 -21.38
CA LEU A 141 27.23 20.91 -20.08
C LEU A 141 27.56 19.60 -19.35
N LEU A 142 26.65 18.62 -19.37
CA LEU A 142 26.88 17.29 -18.79
C LEU A 142 28.04 16.57 -19.46
N VAL A 143 28.06 16.55 -20.80
CA VAL A 143 29.13 15.92 -21.58
C VAL A 143 30.48 16.58 -21.31
N ASN A 144 30.54 17.92 -21.25
CA ASN A 144 31.78 18.64 -20.98
C ASN A 144 32.33 18.39 -19.56
N HIS A 145 31.45 18.04 -18.62
CA HIS A 145 31.81 17.80 -17.23
C HIS A 145 32.05 16.30 -16.94
N ALA A 146 31.80 15.42 -17.92
CA ALA A 146 32.11 14.00 -17.82
C ALA A 146 33.63 13.81 -17.91
N PRO A 147 34.28 13.19 -16.91
CA PRO A 147 35.73 13.05 -16.86
C PRO A 147 36.26 11.97 -17.82
N THR A 148 35.40 11.05 -18.29
CA THR A 148 35.76 10.00 -19.23
C THR A 148 34.66 9.79 -20.27
N LEU A 149 35.01 9.22 -21.44
CA LEU A 149 34.05 8.88 -22.51
C LEU A 149 33.00 7.83 -22.09
N ARG A 150 33.18 7.17 -20.94
CA ARG A 150 32.27 6.16 -20.39
C ARG A 150 31.19 6.78 -19.49
N ASP A 151 31.47 7.93 -18.90
CA ASP A 151 30.56 8.67 -18.01
C ASP A 151 29.62 9.60 -18.80
#